data_AF-A0A7C1M7W9-F1
#
_entry.id   AF-A0A7C1M7W9-F1
#
_cell.length_a   1.000
_cell.length_b   1.000
_cell.length_c   1.000
_cell.angle_alpha   90.00
_cell.angle_beta   90.00
_cell.angle_gamma   90.00
#
_symmetry.space_group_name_H-M   'P 1'
#
loop_
_entity.id
_entity.type
_entity.pdbx_description
1 polymer ?
#
loop_
_entity_poly.entity_id
_entity_poly.type
_entity_poly.pdbx_seq_one_letter_code
_entity_poly.pdbx_strand_id
1 'polypeptide(L)'
;MPSKISIEIEYEWEPIVNDRGERYVFPRRFKEFKRGFHSHYNFPAIYRWVLRKNGKIVAVYIGEAEDIGRRIYGYINPGPSQQTNKRLNFVFNECISNGLEIELELLKIHKLRIHGHNMSPVDLSSKHLRLLLENLMIEIHHQNGYVLLNKDINDTVPKTCRDILQTFSNKAKKQG
;
A
#
# COMPACT_ATOMS: atom_id res chain seq x y z
N MET A 1 13.29 -35.15 -10.38
CA MET A 1 12.52 -34.38 -11.39
C MET A 1 12.22 -33.00 -10.81
N PRO A 2 12.18 -31.92 -11.62
CA PRO A 2 11.85 -30.59 -11.11
C PRO A 2 10.34 -30.45 -10.84
N SER A 3 9.98 -30.03 -9.63
CA SER A 3 8.61 -29.66 -9.29
C SER A 3 8.26 -28.27 -9.85
N LYS A 4 7.01 -28.07 -10.27
CA LYS A 4 6.50 -26.78 -10.77
C LYS A 4 5.39 -26.24 -9.88
N ILE A 5 5.46 -24.95 -9.57
CA ILE A 5 4.38 -24.19 -8.92
C ILE A 5 3.82 -23.16 -9.91
N SER A 6 2.52 -22.90 -9.85
CA SER A 6 1.84 -21.85 -10.61
C SER A 6 1.03 -20.98 -9.66
N ILE A 7 0.99 -19.68 -9.95
CA ILE A 7 0.15 -18.70 -9.27
C ILE A 7 -0.58 -17.92 -10.36
N GLU A 8 -1.90 -17.88 -10.28
CA GLU A 8 -2.78 -17.10 -11.14
C GLU A 8 -3.59 -16.17 -10.25
N ILE A 9 -3.61 -14.88 -10.55
CA ILE A 9 -4.32 -13.88 -9.76
C ILE A 9 -4.98 -12.86 -10.69
N GLU A 10 -6.25 -12.59 -10.43
CA GLU A 10 -7.06 -11.53 -11.04
C GLU A 10 -7.46 -10.56 -9.92
N TYR A 11 -7.02 -9.32 -10.03
CA TYR A 11 -7.15 -8.34 -8.96
C TYR A 11 -7.29 -6.91 -9.49
N GLU A 12 -7.87 -6.05 -8.66
CA GLU A 12 -7.83 -4.60 -8.79
C GLU A 12 -7.34 -3.95 -7.50
N TRP A 13 -6.97 -2.66 -7.58
CA TRP A 13 -6.69 -1.84 -6.40
C TRP A 13 -7.88 -0.92 -6.16
N GLU A 14 -8.62 -1.18 -5.09
CA GLU A 14 -9.86 -0.47 -4.77
C GLU A 14 -9.59 0.67 -3.78
N PRO A 15 -9.89 1.94 -4.11
CA PRO A 15 -9.69 3.05 -3.19
C PRO A 15 -10.67 2.99 -2.03
N ILE A 16 -10.18 3.23 -0.82
CA ILE A 16 -11.05 3.36 0.35
C ILE A 16 -11.86 4.64 0.21
N VAL A 17 -13.19 4.50 0.07
CA VAL A 17 -14.13 5.62 -0.02
C VAL A 17 -15.06 5.70 1.18
N ASN A 18 -15.55 6.91 1.48
CA ASN A 18 -16.65 7.11 2.43
C ASN A 18 -18.02 7.04 1.72
N ASP A 19 -19.09 7.23 2.48
CA ASP A 19 -20.47 7.07 2.01
C ASP A 19 -20.91 8.19 1.02
N ARG A 20 -20.03 9.17 0.75
CA ARG A 20 -20.19 10.22 -0.27
C ARG A 20 -19.33 9.96 -1.51
N GLY A 21 -18.59 8.86 -1.57
CA GLY A 21 -17.61 8.57 -2.63
C GLY A 21 -16.29 9.34 -2.49
N GLU A 22 -16.08 10.12 -1.43
CA GLU A 22 -14.79 10.79 -1.18
C GLU A 22 -13.73 9.72 -0.85
N ARG A 23 -12.56 9.80 -1.50
CA ARG A 23 -11.44 8.91 -1.20
C ARG A 23 -10.77 9.26 0.13
N TYR A 24 -10.23 8.25 0.80
CA TYR A 24 -9.42 8.45 1.98
C TYR A 24 -8.06 9.05 1.60
N VAL A 25 -7.69 10.12 2.32
CA VAL A 25 -6.37 10.74 2.23
C VAL A 25 -5.74 10.87 3.62
N PHE A 26 -4.46 10.51 3.73
CA PHE A 26 -3.66 10.75 4.94
C PHE A 26 -3.47 12.28 5.14
N PRO A 27 -3.44 12.82 6.37
CA PRO A 27 -3.53 12.15 7.69
C PRO A 27 -4.95 12.15 8.29
N ARG A 28 -6.03 12.33 7.52
CA ARG A 28 -7.42 12.45 8.04
C ARG A 28 -7.72 11.27 8.98
N ARG A 29 -8.24 11.50 10.19
CA ARG A 29 -8.48 10.37 11.10
C ARG A 29 -9.71 9.58 10.62
N PHE A 30 -9.67 8.26 10.67
CA PHE A 30 -10.79 7.48 10.17
C PHE A 30 -12.14 7.73 10.85
N LYS A 31 -12.14 8.10 12.14
CA LYS A 31 -13.38 8.50 12.83
C LYS A 31 -14.03 9.74 12.20
N GLU A 32 -13.25 10.61 11.57
CA GLU A 32 -13.68 11.80 10.81
C GLU A 32 -13.99 11.48 9.34
N PHE A 33 -13.54 10.33 8.83
CA PHE A 33 -13.74 9.89 7.45
C PHE A 33 -14.96 8.99 7.27
N LYS A 34 -15.13 7.97 8.12
CA LYS A 34 -16.26 7.04 8.11
C LYS A 34 -16.58 6.57 9.53
N ARG A 35 -17.83 6.78 9.97
CA ARG A 35 -18.31 6.28 11.26
C ARG A 35 -18.26 4.74 11.25
N GLY A 36 -17.78 4.13 12.33
CA GLY A 36 -17.63 2.67 12.40
C GLY A 36 -16.54 2.10 11.48
N PHE A 37 -15.55 2.90 11.06
CA PHE A 37 -14.44 2.41 10.22
C PHE A 37 -13.75 1.18 10.82
N HIS A 38 -13.44 1.19 12.13
CA HIS A 38 -12.73 0.06 12.75
C HIS A 38 -13.55 -1.24 12.74
N SER A 39 -14.88 -1.18 12.82
CA SER A 39 -15.72 -2.37 12.70
C SER A 39 -15.96 -2.81 11.26
N HIS A 40 -15.86 -1.90 10.28
CA HIS A 40 -15.92 -2.24 8.85
C HIS A 40 -14.59 -2.78 8.30
N TYR A 41 -13.46 -2.36 8.86
CA TYR A 41 -12.10 -2.63 8.36
C TYR A 41 -11.26 -3.43 9.36
N ASN A 42 -11.89 -4.31 10.15
CA ASN A 42 -11.21 -5.31 10.97
C ASN A 42 -11.17 -6.66 10.23
N PHE A 43 -10.35 -6.73 9.18
CA PHE A 43 -10.13 -7.97 8.43
C PHE A 43 -8.70 -8.04 7.86
N PRO A 44 -8.20 -9.25 7.54
CA PRO A 44 -6.88 -9.42 6.94
C PRO A 44 -6.86 -8.94 5.49
N ALA A 45 -5.86 -8.13 5.12
CA ALA A 45 -5.79 -7.51 3.80
C ALA A 45 -4.34 -7.29 3.32
N ILE A 46 -4.20 -7.11 2.01
CA ILE A 46 -3.05 -6.48 1.37
C ILE A 46 -3.53 -5.08 0.95
N TYR A 47 -2.72 -4.06 1.19
CA TYR A 47 -3.05 -2.66 0.90
C TYR A 47 -1.86 -1.95 0.27
N ARG A 48 -2.12 -0.78 -0.32
CA ARG A 48 -1.07 0.14 -0.72
C ARG A 48 -1.40 1.59 -0.39
N TRP A 49 -0.39 2.32 0.08
CA TRP A 49 -0.39 3.78 0.08
C TRP A 49 0.09 4.26 -1.28
N VAL A 50 -0.72 5.09 -1.94
CA VAL A 50 -0.42 5.66 -3.24
C VAL A 50 -0.12 7.14 -3.06
N LEU A 51 1.14 7.51 -3.27
CA LEU A 51 1.53 8.91 -3.31
C LEU A 51 1.24 9.43 -4.72
N ARG A 52 0.62 10.61 -4.82
CA ARG A 52 0.32 11.30 -6.08
C ARG A 52 0.83 12.73 -6.11
N LYS A 53 1.18 13.21 -7.30
CA LYS A 53 1.33 14.65 -7.58
C LYS A 53 0.66 14.97 -8.91
N ASN A 54 -0.21 15.97 -8.92
CA ASN A 54 -0.99 16.40 -10.09
C ASN A 54 -1.70 15.19 -10.75
N GLY A 55 -2.37 14.36 -9.94
CA GLY A 55 -3.11 13.15 -10.34
C GLY A 55 -2.27 11.90 -10.67
N LYS A 56 -0.98 12.04 -11.01
CA LYS A 56 -0.11 10.92 -11.38
C LYS A 56 0.38 10.17 -10.13
N ILE A 57 0.51 8.83 -10.21
CA ILE A 57 1.15 8.03 -9.17
C ILE A 57 2.66 8.28 -9.22
N VAL A 58 3.27 8.46 -8.06
CA VAL A 58 4.67 8.88 -7.95
C VAL A 58 5.53 7.92 -7.12
N ALA A 59 4.94 7.32 -6.08
CA ALA A 59 5.49 6.19 -5.34
C ALA A 59 4.36 5.37 -4.73
N VAL A 60 4.70 4.13 -4.35
CA VAL A 60 3.80 3.20 -3.68
C VAL A 60 4.52 2.62 -2.44
N TYR A 61 3.80 2.49 -1.32
CA TYR A 61 4.15 1.53 -0.28
C TYR A 61 3.11 0.43 -0.28
N ILE A 62 3.52 -0.83 -0.31
CA ILE A 62 2.63 -2.01 -0.24
C ILE A 62 2.81 -2.65 1.14
N GLY A 63 1.74 -3.16 1.73
CA GLY A 63 1.80 -3.81 3.04
C GLY A 63 0.77 -4.92 3.23
N GLU A 64 1.05 -5.85 4.13
CA GLU A 64 0.04 -6.75 4.71
C GLU A 64 -0.45 -6.29 6.09
N ALA A 65 -1.67 -6.70 6.45
CA ALA A 65 -2.24 -6.58 7.78
C ALA A 65 -3.18 -7.75 8.10
N GLU A 66 -3.22 -8.15 9.37
CA GLU A 66 -4.27 -9.02 9.94
C GLU A 66 -5.53 -8.21 10.31
N ASP A 67 -5.33 -6.99 10.81
CA ASP A 67 -6.36 -5.99 11.05
C ASP A 67 -5.91 -4.70 10.34
N ILE A 68 -6.49 -4.47 9.17
CA ILE A 68 -6.14 -3.33 8.32
C ILE A 68 -6.47 -1.99 9.00
N GLY A 69 -7.59 -1.89 9.72
CA GLY A 69 -7.99 -0.69 10.45
C GLY A 69 -6.99 -0.29 11.54
N ARG A 70 -6.56 -1.24 12.37
CA ARG A 70 -5.51 -1.03 13.37
C ARG A 70 -4.16 -0.73 12.73
N ARG A 71 -3.81 -1.39 11.61
CA ARG A 71 -2.55 -1.13 10.90
C ARG A 71 -2.46 0.32 10.45
N ILE A 72 -3.52 0.84 9.85
CA ILE A 72 -3.54 2.21 9.34
C ILE A 72 -3.59 3.24 10.47
N TYR A 73 -4.35 2.99 11.54
CA TYR A 73 -4.30 3.84 12.74
C TYR A 73 -2.87 4.00 13.26
N GLY A 74 -2.08 2.91 13.22
CA GLY A 74 -0.66 2.91 13.56
C GLY A 74 0.20 3.82 12.67
N TYR A 75 -0.15 4.07 11.40
CA TYR A 75 0.55 5.05 10.57
C TYR A 75 0.22 6.50 10.93
N ILE A 76 -1.00 6.78 11.41
CA ILE A 76 -1.40 8.12 11.83
C ILE A 76 -0.81 8.44 13.22
N ASN A 77 -0.86 7.48 14.15
CA ASN A 77 -0.42 7.64 15.53
C ASN A 77 0.60 6.54 15.89
N PRO A 78 1.85 6.63 15.41
CA PRO A 78 2.85 5.57 15.59
C PRO A 78 3.30 5.44 17.05
N GLY A 79 3.16 4.23 17.60
CA GLY A 79 3.64 3.90 18.93
C GLY A 79 5.18 3.92 19.05
N PRO A 80 5.74 3.97 20.27
CA PRO A 80 7.18 4.17 20.49
C PRO A 80 8.07 3.11 19.82
N SER A 81 7.64 1.85 19.77
CA SER A 81 8.33 0.73 19.13
C SER A 81 8.08 0.57 17.62
N GLN A 82 7.12 1.31 17.04
CA GLN A 82 6.67 1.10 15.66
C GLN A 82 7.54 1.87 14.64
N GLN A 83 8.80 1.46 14.49
CA GLN A 83 9.79 2.15 13.65
C GLN A 83 9.32 2.37 12.20
N THR A 84 8.76 1.35 11.54
CA THR A 84 8.20 1.46 10.18
C THR A 84 7.08 2.49 10.09
N ASN A 85 6.22 2.56 11.12
CA ASN A 85 5.12 3.51 11.14
C ASN A 85 5.62 4.94 11.37
N LYS A 86 6.59 5.13 12.28
CA LYS A 86 7.28 6.42 12.47
C LYS A 86 7.92 6.90 11.16
N ARG A 87 8.65 6.02 10.46
CA ARG A 87 9.26 6.31 9.16
C ARG A 87 8.22 6.78 8.15
N LEU A 88 7.15 6.01 7.95
CA LEU A 88 6.13 6.34 6.95
C LEU A 88 5.30 7.57 7.32
N ASN A 89 4.95 7.75 8.61
CA ASN A 89 4.29 8.97 9.09
C ASN A 89 5.09 10.24 8.75
N PHE A 90 6.39 10.21 9.03
CA PHE A 90 7.31 11.31 8.73
C PHE A 90 7.41 11.56 7.21
N VAL A 91 7.65 10.51 6.41
CA VAL A 91 7.68 10.59 4.93
C VAL A 91 6.37 11.19 4.38
N PHE A 92 5.23 10.78 4.91
CA PHE A 92 3.91 11.20 4.40
C PHE A 92 3.62 12.66 4.72
N ASN A 93 3.88 13.11 5.95
CA ASN A 93 3.72 14.52 6.32
C ASN A 93 4.64 15.44 5.49
N GLU A 94 5.89 15.01 5.24
CA GLU A 94 6.84 15.71 4.38
C GLU A 94 6.44 15.72 2.89
N CYS A 95 5.77 14.68 2.41
CA CYS A 95 5.23 14.67 1.05
C CYS A 95 4.02 15.59 0.92
N ILE A 96 3.14 15.64 1.93
CA ILE A 96 1.97 16.53 1.94
C ILE A 96 2.38 18.00 2.02
N SER A 97 3.40 18.35 2.82
CA SER A 97 3.93 19.72 2.84
C SER A 97 4.54 20.16 1.49
N ASN A 98 4.81 19.21 0.59
CA ASN A 98 5.31 19.43 -0.77
C ASN A 98 4.24 19.27 -1.87
N GLY A 99 2.96 19.23 -1.47
CA GLY A 99 1.80 19.20 -2.37
C GLY A 99 1.56 17.84 -3.01
N LEU A 100 1.84 16.75 -2.30
CA LEU A 100 1.44 15.40 -2.71
C LEU A 100 0.15 14.98 -1.98
N GLU A 101 -0.69 14.26 -2.69
CA GLU A 101 -1.84 13.54 -2.13
C GLU A 101 -1.41 12.12 -1.77
N ILE A 102 -1.95 11.57 -0.69
CA ILE A 102 -1.58 10.23 -0.21
C ILE A 102 -2.86 9.42 0.04
N GLU A 103 -3.23 8.65 -0.98
CA GLU A 103 -4.43 7.80 -0.98
C GLU A 103 -4.12 6.41 -0.42
N LEU A 104 -5.18 5.71 0.01
CA LEU A 104 -5.12 4.33 0.46
C LEU A 104 -6.04 3.45 -0.39
N GLU A 105 -5.47 2.37 -0.91
CA GLU A 105 -6.16 1.38 -1.74
C GLU A 105 -5.96 -0.03 -1.17
N LEU A 106 -6.98 -0.89 -1.29
CA LEU A 106 -6.91 -2.30 -0.90
C LEU A 106 -6.75 -3.19 -2.13
N LEU A 107 -6.03 -4.31 -1.99
CA LEU A 107 -5.95 -5.33 -3.02
C LEU A 107 -7.24 -6.14 -3.01
N LYS A 108 -8.09 -5.93 -4.03
CA LYS A 108 -9.34 -6.66 -4.21
C LYS A 108 -9.10 -7.81 -5.17
N ILE A 109 -9.23 -9.03 -4.66
CA ILE A 109 -8.95 -10.26 -5.39
C ILE A 109 -10.26 -10.82 -5.93
N HIS A 110 -10.41 -10.86 -7.27
CA HIS A 110 -11.53 -11.52 -7.94
C HIS A 110 -11.28 -13.02 -8.07
N LYS A 111 -10.03 -13.40 -8.31
CA LYS A 111 -9.58 -14.79 -8.45
C LYS A 111 -8.16 -14.93 -7.93
N LEU A 112 -7.90 -15.98 -7.18
CA LEU A 112 -6.55 -16.41 -6.83
C LEU A 112 -6.48 -17.93 -6.88
N ARG A 113 -5.50 -18.47 -7.59
CA ARG A 113 -5.29 -19.91 -7.73
C ARG A 113 -3.81 -20.24 -7.57
N ILE A 114 -3.48 -21.08 -6.60
CA ILE A 114 -2.11 -21.52 -6.32
C ILE A 114 -2.05 -23.04 -6.54
N HIS A 115 -1.18 -23.47 -7.46
CA HIS A 115 -1.03 -24.88 -7.85
C HIS A 115 -2.37 -25.58 -8.17
N GLY A 116 -3.27 -24.87 -8.86
CA GLY A 116 -4.60 -25.37 -9.21
C GLY A 116 -5.69 -25.20 -8.14
N HIS A 117 -5.33 -24.93 -6.88
CA HIS A 117 -6.29 -24.70 -5.79
C HIS A 117 -6.78 -23.25 -5.78
N ASN A 118 -8.09 -23.04 -5.87
CA ASN A 118 -8.71 -21.72 -5.71
C ASN A 118 -8.60 -21.28 -4.24
N MET A 119 -8.19 -20.04 -4.04
CA MET A 119 -8.14 -19.37 -2.75
C MET A 119 -9.30 -18.38 -2.64
N SER A 120 -9.78 -18.18 -1.43
CA SER A 120 -10.90 -17.32 -1.07
C SER A 120 -10.45 -16.17 -0.15
N PRO A 121 -11.28 -15.15 0.10
CA PRO A 121 -10.93 -14.07 1.02
C PRO A 121 -10.62 -14.53 2.46
N VAL A 122 -11.21 -15.63 2.94
CA VAL A 122 -10.93 -16.15 4.30
C VAL A 122 -9.53 -16.76 4.42
N ASP A 123 -8.94 -17.22 3.31
CA ASP A 123 -7.56 -17.74 3.30
C ASP A 123 -6.52 -16.64 3.57
N LEU A 124 -6.89 -15.35 3.41
CA LEU A 124 -6.06 -14.22 3.83
C LEU A 124 -5.86 -14.15 5.36
N SER A 125 -6.59 -14.93 6.16
CA SER A 125 -6.24 -15.17 7.57
C SER A 125 -4.82 -15.74 7.72
N SER A 126 -4.35 -16.53 6.75
CA SER A 126 -2.97 -17.03 6.70
C SER A 126 -1.97 -15.89 6.45
N LYS A 127 -1.14 -15.60 7.45
CA LYS A 127 -0.01 -14.66 7.32
C LYS A 127 0.93 -15.07 6.17
N HIS A 128 1.14 -16.36 5.94
CA HIS A 128 1.98 -16.84 4.84
C HIS A 128 1.40 -16.46 3.47
N LEU A 129 0.07 -16.57 3.30
CA LEU A 129 -0.58 -16.15 2.05
C LEU A 129 -0.51 -14.63 1.87
N ARG A 130 -0.72 -13.86 2.94
CA ARG A 130 -0.59 -12.39 2.86
C ARG A 130 0.84 -11.93 2.54
N LEU A 131 1.85 -12.53 3.15
CA LEU A 131 3.26 -12.26 2.84
C LEU A 131 3.62 -12.67 1.40
N LEU A 132 3.11 -13.80 0.91
CA LEU A 132 3.29 -14.21 -0.49
C LEU A 132 2.70 -13.16 -1.45
N LEU A 133 1.48 -12.71 -1.18
CA LEU A 133 0.79 -11.71 -1.99
C LEU A 133 1.43 -10.31 -1.89
N GLU A 134 1.86 -9.88 -0.70
CA GLU A 134 2.61 -8.64 -0.49
C GLU A 134 3.90 -8.64 -1.32
N ASN A 135 4.72 -9.69 -1.22
CA ASN A 135 5.98 -9.79 -1.97
C ASN A 135 5.76 -9.91 -3.48
N LEU A 136 4.73 -10.65 -3.92
CA LEU A 136 4.33 -10.72 -5.33
C LEU A 136 3.90 -9.35 -5.86
N MET A 137 3.09 -8.60 -5.10
CA MET A 137 2.67 -7.25 -5.48
C MET A 137 3.86 -6.28 -5.50
N ILE A 138 4.77 -6.35 -4.52
CA ILE A 138 6.02 -5.57 -4.50
C ILE A 138 6.84 -5.85 -5.76
N GLU A 139 7.01 -7.11 -6.15
CA GLU A 139 7.79 -7.43 -7.35
C GLU A 139 7.08 -7.02 -8.65
N ILE A 140 5.76 -7.22 -8.78
CA ILE A 140 5.00 -6.73 -9.94
C ILE A 140 5.13 -5.20 -10.09
N HIS A 141 5.04 -4.44 -8.98
CA HIS A 141 5.20 -2.99 -9.04
C HIS A 141 6.65 -2.57 -9.33
N HIS A 142 7.63 -3.34 -8.88
CA HIS A 142 9.04 -3.13 -9.21
C HIS A 142 9.29 -3.31 -10.70
N GLN A 143 8.83 -4.43 -11.29
CA GLN A 143 8.92 -4.71 -12.72
C GLN A 143 8.16 -3.67 -13.57
N ASN A 144 7.03 -3.16 -13.07
CA ASN A 144 6.28 -2.06 -13.70
C ASN A 144 6.90 -0.65 -13.47
N GLY A 145 8.11 -0.56 -12.89
CA GLY A 145 8.87 0.68 -12.75
C GLY A 145 8.39 1.67 -11.68
N TYR A 146 7.54 1.24 -10.73
CA TYR A 146 7.09 2.09 -9.62
C TYR A 146 8.22 2.34 -8.61
N VAL A 147 8.28 3.56 -8.06
CA VAL A 147 9.10 3.84 -6.86
C VAL A 147 8.46 3.15 -5.65
N LEU A 148 9.21 2.28 -4.97
CA LEU A 148 8.71 1.47 -3.87
C LEU A 148 9.32 1.87 -2.52
N LEU A 149 8.49 2.41 -1.62
CA LEU A 149 8.87 2.78 -0.25
C LEU A 149 9.11 1.57 0.68
N ASN A 150 9.02 0.36 0.12
CA ASN A 150 9.30 -0.92 0.76
C ASN A 150 10.80 -1.26 0.79
N LYS A 151 11.51 -1.09 -0.34
CA LYS A 151 12.87 -1.63 -0.52
C LYS A 151 13.96 -0.57 -0.28
N ASP A 152 13.76 0.70 -0.62
CA ASP A 152 14.81 1.74 -0.48
C ASP A 152 14.31 3.10 0.03
N ILE A 153 14.85 3.53 1.17
CA ILE A 153 14.93 4.93 1.62
C ILE A 153 16.21 5.10 2.46
N ASN A 154 17.35 5.03 1.78
CA ASN A 154 18.67 5.24 2.38
C ASN A 154 19.05 6.71 2.07
N ASP A 155 18.78 7.71 2.92
CA ASP A 155 18.39 7.67 4.33
C ASP A 155 17.18 8.57 4.63
N THR A 156 16.15 7.99 5.25
CA THR A 156 14.94 8.64 5.86
C THR A 156 14.48 9.97 5.20
N VAL A 157 13.59 9.90 4.19
CA VAL A 157 13.00 11.06 3.45
C VAL A 157 12.65 12.23 4.39
N PRO A 158 13.37 13.36 4.29
CA PRO A 158 12.98 14.46 3.41
C PRO A 158 14.19 15.07 2.68
N LYS A 159 14.30 16.40 2.57
CA LYS A 159 14.77 17.07 1.32
C LYS A 159 13.55 17.31 0.44
N THR A 160 12.52 17.98 0.96
CA THR A 160 11.29 18.37 0.21
C THR A 160 10.69 17.19 -0.59
N CYS A 161 10.47 16.09 0.13
CA CYS A 161 10.16 14.75 -0.33
C CYS A 161 10.99 14.12 -1.47
N ARG A 162 12.34 14.31 -1.51
CA ARG A 162 13.25 13.30 -2.09
C ARG A 162 13.68 13.39 -3.56
N ASP A 163 13.90 14.52 -4.24
CA ASP A 163 13.16 15.77 -4.19
C ASP A 163 11.92 15.54 -5.08
N ILE A 164 10.78 15.35 -4.43
CA ILE A 164 9.54 14.78 -4.99
C ILE A 164 9.81 13.50 -5.81
N LEU A 165 10.37 12.52 -5.10
CA LEU A 165 10.69 11.16 -5.56
C LEU A 165 11.59 11.19 -6.81
N GLN A 166 12.63 12.03 -6.69
CA GLN A 166 13.49 12.63 -7.71
C GLN A 166 12.98 12.44 -9.15
N THR A 167 11.89 13.18 -9.41
CA THR A 167 11.22 13.35 -10.71
C THR A 167 10.48 12.09 -11.25
N PHE A 168 9.96 11.27 -10.33
CA PHE A 168 9.19 10.04 -10.60
C PHE A 168 10.03 8.96 -11.28
N SER A 169 11.05 8.50 -10.54
CA SER A 169 12.04 7.53 -11.01
C SER A 169 12.65 7.90 -12.37
N ASN A 170 13.09 9.16 -12.49
CA ASN A 170 13.65 9.67 -13.74
C ASN A 170 12.73 9.51 -14.99
N LYS A 171 11.41 9.45 -14.78
CA LYS A 171 10.34 9.39 -15.78
C LYS A 171 10.30 8.09 -16.60
N ALA A 172 10.32 6.94 -15.90
CA ALA A 172 10.28 5.58 -16.49
C ALA A 172 11.29 5.43 -17.64
N LYS A 173 12.55 5.76 -17.33
CA LYS A 173 13.58 6.13 -18.31
C LYS A 173 14.02 4.88 -19.12
N LYS A 174 13.66 4.69 -20.40
CA LYS A 174 12.77 5.45 -21.32
C LYS A 174 12.13 4.46 -22.32
N GLN A 175 10.85 4.08 -22.12
CA GLN A 175 10.05 3.30 -23.08
C GLN A 175 10.73 2.04 -23.68
N GLY A 176 11.33 1.22 -22.80
CA GLY A 176 11.39 -0.23 -23.05
C GLY A 176 10.05 -0.88 -22.70
#